data_AF-A0A419J3K7-F1
#
_entry.id   AF-A0A419J3K7-F1
#
_cell.length_a   1.000
_cell.length_b   1.000
_cell.length_c   1.000
_cell.angle_alpha   90.00
_cell.angle_beta   90.00
_cell.angle_gamma   90.00
#
_symmetry.space_group_name_H-M   'P 1'
#
loop_
_entity.id
_entity.type
_entity.pdbx_description
1 polymer ?
#
loop_
_entity_poly.entity_id
_entity_poly.type
_entity_poly.pdbx_seq_one_letter_code
_entity_poly.pdbx_strand_id
1 'polypeptide(L)'
;MTSDNCSGKTLNLYQTCTISFGLLPVSGKTAVSGADIPSNDPFKKTITLTIGVFPDNDGDGYTIDADCDDNDPLRNPGAVEVPHNLKDDDCNPSTSDAPEIVR
;
A
#
# COMPACT_ATOMS: atom_id res chain seq x y z
N MET A 1 3.41 -16.88 13.07
CA MET A 1 3.19 -16.95 14.52
C MET A 1 2.65 -15.60 14.96
N THR A 2 1.41 -15.55 15.42
CA THR A 2 0.81 -14.33 15.97
C THR A 2 0.93 -14.39 17.50
N SER A 3 1.58 -13.39 18.10
CA SER A 3 1.61 -13.21 19.56
C SER A 3 0.86 -11.93 19.85
N ASP A 4 -0.31 -12.02 20.45
CA ASP A 4 -1.11 -10.87 20.87
C ASP A 4 -1.28 -10.93 22.39
N ASN A 5 -0.64 -9.99 23.10
CA ASN A 5 -0.85 -9.82 24.54
C ASN A 5 -1.55 -8.48 24.87
N CYS A 6 -2.08 -7.79 23.85
CA CYS A 6 -2.78 -6.50 23.96
C CYS A 6 -4.29 -6.68 24.06
N SER A 7 -4.88 -7.60 23.29
CA SER A 7 -6.34 -7.71 23.17
C SER A 7 -7.02 -7.96 24.52
N GLY A 8 -8.03 -7.13 24.83
CA GLY A 8 -8.83 -7.22 26.05
C GLY A 8 -8.13 -6.75 27.34
N LYS A 9 -6.93 -6.18 27.24
CA LYS A 9 -6.20 -5.60 28.39
C LYS A 9 -6.48 -4.10 28.50
N THR A 10 -6.62 -3.61 29.72
CA THR A 10 -6.50 -2.18 30.04
C THR A 10 -5.04 -1.90 30.39
N LEU A 11 -4.36 -1.05 29.63
CA LEU A 11 -2.98 -0.65 29.90
C LEU A 11 -2.96 0.48 30.94
N ASN A 12 -2.16 0.33 32.00
CA ASN A 12 -1.91 1.39 32.98
C ASN A 12 -0.66 2.23 32.62
N LEU A 13 -0.36 3.28 33.40
CA LEU A 13 0.85 4.07 33.19
C LEU A 13 2.08 3.15 33.25
N TYR A 14 2.85 3.15 32.16
CA TYR A 14 4.07 2.36 31.95
C TYR A 14 3.88 0.87 31.61
N GLN A 15 2.67 0.39 31.36
CA GLN A 15 2.49 -0.94 30.76
C GLN A 15 2.67 -0.91 29.25
N THR A 16 3.43 -1.89 28.76
CA THR A 16 3.58 -2.16 27.33
C THR A 16 2.90 -3.47 26.99
N CYS A 17 2.24 -3.51 25.84
CA CYS A 17 1.78 -4.74 25.21
C CYS A 17 2.39 -4.82 23.79
N THR A 18 2.43 -6.01 23.22
CA THR A 18 3.04 -6.33 21.93
C THR A 18 2.07 -7.18 21.14
N ILE A 19 1.86 -6.79 19.89
CA ILE A 19 1.22 -7.61 18.88
C ILE A 19 2.28 -7.94 17.83
N SER A 20 2.51 -9.23 17.60
CA SER A 20 3.44 -9.73 16.60
C SER A 20 2.66 -10.37 15.47
N PHE A 21 2.94 -9.94 14.24
CA PHE A 21 2.40 -10.53 13.02
C PHE A 21 3.51 -11.31 12.33
N GLY A 22 3.21 -12.55 11.93
CA GLY A 22 4.10 -13.33 11.08
C GLY A 22 3.63 -13.20 9.64
N LEU A 23 4.39 -12.51 8.80
CA LEU A 23 4.13 -12.44 7.36
C LEU A 23 4.95 -13.54 6.68
N LEU A 24 4.29 -14.38 5.89
CA LEU A 24 4.99 -15.30 4.99
C LEU A 24 5.21 -14.56 3.66
N PRO A 25 6.41 -14.63 3.06
CA PRO A 25 6.62 -14.07 1.74
C PRO A 25 5.70 -14.79 0.75
N VAL A 26 4.79 -14.04 0.13
CA VAL A 26 3.99 -14.54 -0.99
C VAL A 26 4.65 -13.98 -2.24
N SER A 27 5.44 -14.79 -2.94
CA SER A 27 6.05 -14.36 -4.19
C SER A 27 4.95 -14.07 -5.22
N GLY A 28 4.90 -12.83 -5.72
CA GLY A 28 4.08 -12.44 -6.86
C GLY A 28 2.56 -12.43 -6.62
N LYS A 29 2.09 -12.31 -5.37
CA LYS A 29 0.66 -12.11 -5.11
C LYS A 29 0.45 -11.02 -4.07
N THR A 30 -0.55 -10.18 -4.32
CA THR A 30 -1.06 -9.23 -3.33
C THR A 30 -1.54 -9.99 -2.10
N ALA A 31 -1.01 -9.62 -0.93
CA ALA A 31 -1.41 -10.19 0.35
C ALA A 31 -1.73 -9.05 1.31
N VAL A 32 -2.98 -9.00 1.77
CA VAL A 32 -3.41 -8.05 2.78
C VAL A 32 -3.70 -8.83 4.06
N SER A 33 -3.09 -8.40 5.16
CA SER A 33 -3.39 -8.92 6.50
C SER A 33 -3.74 -7.74 7.40
N GLY A 34 -4.65 -7.97 8.34
CA GLY A 34 -5.01 -6.94 9.30
C GLY A 34 -5.41 -7.55 10.63
N ALA A 35 -5.35 -6.71 11.66
CA ALA A 35 -5.85 -7.04 12.99
C ALA A 35 -6.42 -5.81 13.66
N ASP A 36 -7.50 -6.04 14.40
CA ASP A 36 -8.15 -5.01 15.21
C ASP A 36 -7.57 -5.03 16.62
N ILE A 37 -7.17 -3.85 17.10
CA ILE A 37 -6.80 -3.63 18.49
C ILE A 37 -8.03 -3.07 19.20
N PRO A 38 -8.71 -3.85 20.06
CA PRO A 38 -9.81 -3.33 20.86
C PRO A 38 -9.27 -2.30 21.86
N SER A 39 -9.93 -1.15 21.92
CA SER A 39 -9.62 -0.02 22.79
C SER A 39 -10.81 0.28 23.68
N ASN A 40 -10.55 0.58 24.95
CA ASN A 40 -11.57 1.05 25.89
C ASN A 40 -11.72 2.58 25.89
N ASP A 41 -11.09 3.27 24.94
CA ASP A 41 -11.31 4.70 24.70
C ASP A 41 -12.79 4.95 24.33
N PRO A 42 -13.50 5.84 25.06
CA PRO A 42 -14.91 6.15 24.81
C PRO A 42 -15.19 6.72 23.41
N PHE A 43 -14.21 7.30 22.73
CA PHE A 43 -14.36 7.91 21.40
C PHE A 43 -13.80 7.04 20.27
N LYS A 44 -12.86 6.13 20.54
CA LYS A 44 -12.26 5.26 19.52
C LYS A 44 -12.04 3.83 20.05
N LYS A 45 -13.07 3.01 19.88
CA LYS A 45 -13.17 1.67 20.47
C LYS A 45 -12.34 0.59 19.77
N THR A 46 -11.86 0.86 18.56
CA THR A 46 -11.01 -0.06 17.80
C THR A 46 -10.01 0.72 16.98
N ILE A 47 -8.77 0.23 16.94
CA ILE A 47 -7.74 0.66 15.99
C ILE A 47 -7.47 -0.51 15.05
N THR A 48 -7.75 -0.34 13.76
CA THR A 48 -7.46 -1.36 12.74
C THR A 48 -6.06 -1.13 12.19
N LEU A 49 -5.23 -2.17 12.24
CA LEU A 49 -3.95 -2.24 11.55
C LEU A 49 -4.14 -3.02 10.25
N THR A 50 -3.75 -2.42 9.14
CA THR A 50 -3.75 -3.06 7.82
C THR A 50 -2.34 -3.06 7.27
N ILE A 51 -1.86 -4.23 6.87
CA ILE A 51 -0.56 -4.44 6.23
C ILE A 51 -0.83 -5.00 4.85
N GLY A 52 -0.39 -4.29 3.81
CA GLY A 52 -0.44 -4.74 2.42
C GLY A 52 0.95 -5.12 1.91
N VAL A 53 1.04 -6.23 1.19
CA VAL A 53 2.15 -6.57 0.32
C VAL A 53 1.61 -6.52 -1.09
N PHE A 54 2.20 -5.64 -1.90
CA PHE A 54 1.84 -5.42 -3.30
C PHE A 54 3.00 -5.91 -4.17
N PRO A 55 2.74 -6.66 -5.25
CA PRO A 55 3.79 -7.05 -6.18
C PRO A 55 4.31 -5.82 -6.94
N ASP A 56 5.57 -5.95 -7.36
CA ASP A 56 6.25 -5.14 -8.38
C ASP A 56 6.58 -6.17 -9.47
N ASN A 57 5.72 -6.25 -10.48
CA ASN A 57 5.73 -7.35 -11.46
C ASN A 57 6.73 -7.11 -12.59
N ASP A 58 7.08 -5.86 -12.89
CA ASP A 58 8.04 -5.50 -13.93
C ASP A 58 9.43 -5.08 -13.40
N GLY A 59 9.56 -4.89 -12.09
CA GLY A 59 10.82 -4.72 -11.38
C GLY A 59 11.37 -3.30 -11.42
N ASP A 60 10.53 -2.29 -11.63
CA ASP A 60 10.94 -0.90 -11.68
C ASP A 60 11.02 -0.19 -10.31
N GLY A 61 10.59 -0.89 -9.25
CA GLY A 61 10.63 -0.41 -7.87
C GLY A 61 9.34 0.26 -7.40
N TYR A 62 8.31 0.33 -8.25
CA TYR A 62 6.96 0.71 -7.89
C TYR A 62 6.07 -0.53 -7.85
N THR A 63 5.17 -0.57 -6.86
CA THR A 63 4.23 -1.69 -6.70
C THR A 63 2.89 -1.36 -7.32
N ILE A 64 2.07 -2.37 -7.63
CA ILE A 64 0.75 -2.22 -8.28
C ILE A 64 -0.24 -1.22 -7.62
N ASP A 65 -0.01 -0.83 -6.36
CA ASP A 65 -0.82 0.19 -5.68
C ASP A 65 -0.37 1.64 -5.98
N ALA A 66 0.83 1.83 -6.51
CA ALA A 66 1.40 3.11 -6.94
C ALA A 66 1.64 3.17 -8.45
N ASP A 67 1.81 2.01 -9.09
CA ASP A 67 2.10 1.87 -10.52
C ASP A 67 0.81 1.82 -11.37
N CYS A 68 0.73 2.67 -12.39
CA CYS A 68 -0.39 2.73 -13.32
C CYS A 68 -0.35 1.62 -14.38
N ASP A 69 0.79 0.98 -14.60
CA ASP A 69 0.98 -0.20 -15.45
C ASP A 69 2.13 -1.08 -14.96
N ASP A 70 1.85 -1.87 -13.91
CA ASP A 70 2.73 -2.88 -13.27
C ASP A 70 3.09 -4.06 -14.20
N ASN A 71 3.12 -3.86 -15.52
CA ASN A 71 3.68 -4.79 -16.50
C ASN A 71 4.61 -4.07 -17.50
N ASP A 72 4.81 -2.77 -17.36
CA ASP A 72 5.63 -1.92 -18.23
C ASP A 72 6.58 -1.06 -17.36
N PRO A 73 7.87 -1.46 -17.20
CA PRO A 73 8.81 -0.83 -16.26
C PRO A 73 9.21 0.60 -16.65
N LEU A 74 8.63 1.13 -17.73
CA LEU A 74 8.79 2.50 -18.21
C LEU A 74 7.60 3.40 -17.84
N ARG A 75 6.54 2.84 -17.25
CA ARG A 75 5.29 3.54 -16.93
C ARG A 75 5.04 3.55 -15.44
N ASN A 76 5.75 4.40 -14.72
CA ASN A 76 5.71 4.48 -13.27
C ASN A 76 5.81 5.92 -12.76
N PRO A 77 5.47 6.20 -11.48
CA PRO A 77 5.55 7.55 -10.91
C PRO A 77 6.92 8.24 -10.95
N GLY A 78 7.99 7.51 -11.23
CA GLY A 78 9.35 8.05 -11.37
C GLY A 78 9.77 8.31 -12.81
N ALA A 79 8.97 7.88 -13.79
CA ALA A 79 9.23 8.09 -15.20
C ALA A 79 9.01 9.55 -15.60
N VAL A 80 9.50 9.90 -16.79
CA VAL A 80 9.25 11.21 -17.41
C VAL A 80 8.16 11.02 -18.45
N GLU A 81 7.13 11.86 -18.40
CA GLU A 81 6.08 11.86 -19.42
C GLU A 81 6.66 12.01 -20.83
N VAL A 82 6.32 11.08 -21.74
CA VAL A 82 6.73 11.13 -23.14
C VAL A 82 5.59 11.70 -23.98
N PRO A 83 5.75 12.92 -24.53
CA PRO A 83 4.68 13.55 -25.29
C PRO A 83 4.29 12.75 -26.55
N HIS A 84 2.99 12.69 -26.81
CA HIS A 84 2.35 12.13 -28.01
C HIS A 84 2.51 10.62 -28.19
N ASN A 85 2.69 9.85 -27.11
CA ASN A 85 2.72 8.40 -27.13
C ASN A 85 1.38 7.74 -26.71
N LEU A 86 0.37 8.55 -26.35
CA LEU A 86 -0.96 8.17 -25.90
C LEU A 86 -1.00 7.37 -24.60
N LYS A 87 0.04 7.49 -23.79
CA LYS A 87 0.17 6.87 -22.47
C LYS A 87 0.27 7.94 -21.39
N ASP A 88 -0.04 7.54 -20.17
CA ASP A 88 0.40 8.22 -18.95
C ASP A 88 1.65 7.45 -18.53
N ASP A 89 2.84 8.01 -18.75
CA ASP A 89 4.11 7.34 -18.47
C ASP A 89 4.55 7.61 -17.03
N ASP A 90 4.28 8.80 -16.50
CA ASP A 90 4.66 9.17 -15.14
C ASP A 90 3.57 8.93 -14.09
N CYS A 91 2.52 8.18 -14.46
CA CYS A 91 1.35 7.86 -13.64
C CYS A 91 0.72 9.09 -12.96
N ASN A 92 0.85 10.25 -13.58
CA ASN A 92 0.31 11.50 -13.09
C ASN A 92 -0.75 12.02 -14.08
N PRO A 93 -2.04 11.99 -13.68
CA PRO A 93 -3.13 12.38 -14.58
C PRO A 93 -3.13 13.88 -14.94
N SER A 94 -2.26 14.69 -14.30
CA SER A 94 -2.10 16.10 -14.61
C SER A 94 -1.08 16.37 -15.72
N THR A 95 -0.21 15.40 -15.99
CA THR A 95 0.81 15.41 -17.06
C THR A 95 0.42 14.54 -18.23
N SER A 96 -0.53 13.63 -18.05
CA SER A 96 -1.09 12.75 -19.07
C SER A 96 -1.26 13.47 -20.41
N ASP A 97 -0.78 12.79 -21.45
CA ASP A 97 -0.83 13.19 -22.85
C ASP A 97 -2.13 13.94 -23.18
N ALA A 98 -2.05 15.27 -23.24
CA ALA A 98 -3.20 16.09 -23.59
C ALA A 98 -3.66 15.64 -24.98
N PRO A 99 -4.96 15.32 -25.18
CA PRO A 99 -5.45 14.93 -26.49
C PRO A 99 -5.08 16.07 -27.44
N GLU A 100 -4.26 15.73 -28.44
CA GLU A 100 -3.88 16.62 -29.52
C GLU A 100 -5.16 17.33 -29.96
N ILE A 101 -5.19 18.66 -29.86
CA ILE A 101 -6.34 19.42 -30.36
C ILE A 101 -6.38 19.12 -31.86
N VAL A 102 -7.24 18.18 -32.25
CA VAL A 102 -7.61 17.92 -33.64
C VAL A 102 -8.22 19.23 -34.14
N ARG A 103 -7.39 20.03 -34.80
CA ARG A 103 -7.81 21.24 -35.51
C ARG A 103 -8.43 20.87 -36.85
#